data_AF-A0A524E4H1-F1
#
_entry.id   AF-A0A524E4H1-F1
#
_cell.length_a   1.000
_cell.length_b   1.000
_cell.length_c   1.000
_cell.angle_alpha   90.00
_cell.angle_beta   90.00
_cell.angle_gamma   90.00
#
_symmetry.space_group_name_H-M   'P 1'
#
loop_
_entity.id
_entity.type
_entity.pdbx_description
1 polymer ?
#
loop_
_entity_poly.entity_id
_entity_poly.type
_entity_poly.pdbx_seq_one_letter_code
_entity_poly.pdbx_strand_id
1 'polypeptide(L)'
;MFRTITALLIALVVAILIGVFQILGLDVAAIQAILQSPDPVTTIEGLGAALFAELVFPYTFALSGAYGPLVALGVAGFIAGLISKSGVRMFFVSIIALVLFFLGYALLYLGTGLDPNALWTVAENAAIDLGVAFALLFVPGIIGASLTAEDY
;
A
#
# COMPACT_ATOMS: atom_id res chain seq x y z
N MET A 1 16.80 4.86 -12.76
CA MET A 1 16.31 5.74 -11.68
C MET A 1 14.92 6.32 -11.99
N PHE A 2 14.73 7.07 -13.09
CA PHE A 2 13.43 7.68 -13.44
C PHE A 2 12.25 6.68 -13.42
N ARG A 3 12.33 5.58 -14.20
CA ARG A 3 11.23 4.59 -14.24
C ARG A 3 10.97 3.90 -12.89
N THR A 4 11.98 3.80 -12.01
CA THR A 4 11.80 3.23 -10.66
C THR A 4 10.95 4.15 -9.80
N ILE A 5 11.23 5.46 -9.85
CA ILE A 5 10.45 6.47 -9.15
C ILE A 5 9.03 6.52 -9.72
N THR A 6 8.87 6.53 -11.05
CA THR A 6 7.54 6.50 -11.67
C THR A 6 6.74 5.26 -11.28
N ALA A 7 7.36 4.08 -11.31
CA ALA A 7 6.72 2.84 -10.90
C ALA A 7 6.33 2.86 -9.41
N LEU A 8 7.17 3.42 -8.54
CA LEU A 8 6.85 3.61 -7.13
C LEU A 8 5.64 4.53 -6.94
N LEU A 9 5.65 5.70 -7.58
CA LEU A 9 4.52 6.63 -7.50
C LEU A 9 3.21 5.99 -7.99
N ILE A 10 3.29 5.21 -9.07
CA ILE A 10 2.13 4.48 -9.59
C ILE A 10 1.66 3.40 -8.62
N ALA A 11 2.57 2.62 -8.02
CA ALA A 11 2.19 1.64 -7.01
C ALA A 11 1.46 2.30 -5.83
N LEU A 12 1.99 3.41 -5.32
CA LEU A 12 1.38 4.15 -4.21
C LEU A 12 0.00 4.70 -4.60
N VAL A 13 -0.10 5.40 -5.73
CA VAL A 13 -1.36 6.01 -6.17
C VAL A 13 -2.42 4.95 -6.45
N VAL A 14 -2.08 3.86 -7.14
CA VAL A 14 -3.04 2.79 -7.45
C VAL A 14 -3.51 2.10 -6.17
N ALA A 15 -2.60 1.76 -5.25
CA ALA A 15 -2.98 1.13 -3.98
C ALA A 15 -3.91 2.04 -3.15
N ILE A 16 -3.60 3.35 -3.08
CA ILE A 16 -4.41 4.32 -2.36
C ILE A 16 -5.78 4.50 -3.04
N LEU A 17 -5.83 4.65 -4.36
CA LEU A 17 -7.10 4.83 -5.08
C LEU A 17 -8.02 3.62 -4.89
N ILE A 18 -7.49 2.40 -5.08
CA ILE A 18 -8.28 1.19 -4.84
C ILE A 18 -8.68 1.13 -3.36
N GLY A 19 -7.78 1.43 -2.44
CA GLY A 19 -8.07 1.44 -1.02
C GLY A 19 -9.17 2.42 -0.61
N VAL A 20 -9.16 3.64 -1.13
CA VAL A 20 -10.21 4.65 -0.86
C VAL A 20 -11.61 4.11 -1.21
N PHE A 21 -11.75 3.45 -2.36
CA PHE A 21 -13.07 3.01 -2.83
C PHE A 21 -13.46 1.60 -2.37
N GLN A 22 -12.51 0.67 -2.27
CA GLN A 22 -12.78 -0.74 -1.97
C GLN A 22 -12.52 -1.13 -0.52
N ILE A 23 -11.54 -0.49 0.13
CA ILE A 23 -11.22 -0.74 1.53
C ILE A 23 -12.08 0.16 2.42
N LEU A 24 -11.97 1.47 2.24
CA LEU A 24 -12.69 2.45 3.05
C LEU A 24 -14.16 2.63 2.64
N GLY A 25 -14.54 2.14 1.44
CA GLY A 25 -15.91 2.25 0.93
C GLY A 25 -16.37 3.68 0.70
N LEU A 26 -15.44 4.62 0.43
CA LEU A 26 -15.79 6.04 0.27
C LEU A 26 -16.42 6.28 -1.10
N ASP A 27 -17.74 6.43 -1.13
CA ASP A 27 -18.45 6.92 -2.30
C ASP A 27 -18.40 8.47 -2.39
N VAL A 28 -18.99 9.02 -3.46
CA VAL A 28 -18.99 10.47 -3.70
C VAL A 28 -19.71 11.21 -2.56
N ALA A 29 -20.77 10.63 -1.98
CA ALA A 29 -21.53 11.26 -0.90
C ALA A 29 -20.72 11.30 0.40
N ALA A 30 -20.03 10.20 0.75
CA ALA A 30 -19.13 10.13 1.89
C ALA A 30 -17.98 11.13 1.76
N ILE A 31 -17.39 11.27 0.57
CA ILE A 31 -16.34 12.27 0.31
C ILE A 31 -16.88 13.69 0.52
N GLN A 32 -18.08 14.00 0.01
CA GLN A 32 -18.70 15.31 0.23
C GLN A 32 -19.00 15.56 1.71
N ALA A 33 -19.44 14.55 2.46
CA ALA A 33 -19.68 14.66 3.90
C ALA A 33 -18.39 14.95 4.67
N ILE A 34 -17.27 14.32 4.31
CA ILE A 34 -15.95 14.62 4.91
C ILE A 34 -15.56 16.07 4.65
N LEU A 35 -15.73 16.56 3.42
CA LEU A 35 -15.40 17.95 3.06
C LEU A 35 -16.25 18.99 3.78
N GLN A 36 -17.46 18.61 4.23
CA GLN A 36 -18.37 19.47 4.98
C GLN A 36 -18.24 19.29 6.51
N SER A 37 -17.38 18.36 6.97
CA SER A 37 -17.11 18.14 8.38
C SER A 37 -16.49 19.40 9.03
N PRO A 38 -16.80 19.69 10.31
CA PRO A 38 -16.11 20.74 11.06
C PRO A 38 -14.60 20.52 11.21
N ASP A 39 -14.14 19.27 11.10
CA ASP A 39 -12.73 18.90 11.15
C ASP A 39 -12.38 17.85 10.08
N PRO A 40 -12.22 18.27 8.82
CA PRO A 40 -11.97 17.37 7.71
C PRO A 40 -10.58 16.75 7.77
N VAL A 41 -9.59 17.45 8.36
CA VAL A 41 -8.20 16.98 8.43
C VAL A 41 -8.10 15.78 9.36
N THR A 42 -8.56 15.90 10.60
CA THR A 42 -8.55 14.78 11.56
C THR A 42 -9.35 13.58 11.06
N THR A 43 -10.45 13.82 10.34
CA THR A 43 -11.25 12.76 9.72
C THR A 43 -10.45 12.00 8.67
N ILE A 44 -9.73 12.71 7.80
CA ILE A 44 -8.89 12.11 6.76
C ILE A 44 -7.69 11.38 7.36
N GLU A 45 -7.10 11.91 8.44
CA GLU A 45 -6.01 11.23 9.15
C GLU A 45 -6.44 9.87 9.70
N GLY A 46 -7.61 9.79 10.34
CA GLY A 46 -8.16 8.52 10.84
C GLY A 46 -8.47 7.52 9.72
N LEU A 47 -9.00 8.00 8.59
CA LEU A 47 -9.25 7.16 7.42
C LEU A 47 -7.94 6.69 6.76
N GLY A 48 -6.93 7.55 6.68
CA GLY A 48 -5.60 7.20 6.20
C GLY A 48 -4.92 6.17 7.10
N ALA A 49 -5.08 6.30 8.42
CA ALA A 49 -4.59 5.34 9.40
C ALA A 49 -5.22 3.96 9.20
N ALA A 50 -6.55 3.90 9.03
CA ALA A 50 -7.26 2.65 8.75
C ALA A 50 -6.80 2.03 7.42
N LEU A 51 -6.71 2.82 6.36
CA LEU A 51 -6.24 2.35 5.06
C LEU A 51 -4.84 1.74 5.13
N PHE A 52 -3.88 2.43 5.75
CA PHE A 52 -2.52 1.90 5.86
C PHE A 52 -2.44 0.67 6.76
N ALA A 53 -3.26 0.58 7.80
CA ALA A 53 -3.38 -0.65 8.59
C ALA A 53 -3.78 -1.82 7.69
N GLU A 54 -4.81 -1.67 6.86
CA GLU A 54 -5.24 -2.76 5.97
C GLU A 54 -4.20 -3.13 4.90
N LEU A 55 -3.48 -2.15 4.37
CA LEU A 55 -2.39 -2.39 3.41
C LEU A 55 -1.15 -3.04 4.05
N VAL A 56 -0.95 -2.88 5.36
CA VAL A 56 0.13 -3.53 6.12
C VAL A 56 -0.28 -4.92 6.59
N PHE A 57 -1.57 -5.16 6.86
CA PHE A 57 -2.13 -6.42 7.37
C PHE A 57 -3.02 -7.19 6.36
N PRO A 58 -2.64 -7.31 5.08
CA PRO A 58 -3.54 -7.80 4.05
C PRO A 58 -3.97 -9.26 4.25
N TYR A 59 -3.12 -10.11 4.84
CA TYR A 59 -3.45 -11.50 5.13
C TYR A 59 -4.42 -11.60 6.29
N THR A 60 -4.17 -10.86 7.37
CA THR A 60 -5.06 -10.82 8.53
C THR A 60 -6.47 -10.34 8.15
N PHE A 61 -6.60 -9.32 7.31
CA PHE A 61 -7.92 -8.87 6.80
C PHE A 61 -8.56 -9.89 5.84
N ALA A 62 -7.77 -10.59 5.01
CA ALA A 62 -8.31 -11.64 4.15
C ALA A 62 -8.91 -12.81 4.96
N LEU A 63 -8.32 -13.14 6.12
CA LEU A 63 -8.85 -14.18 7.01
C LEU A 63 -10.23 -13.84 7.59
N SER A 64 -10.57 -12.55 7.68
CA SER A 64 -11.90 -12.08 8.10
C SER A 64 -12.86 -11.84 6.93
N GLY A 65 -12.46 -12.18 5.70
CA GLY A 65 -13.27 -12.03 4.48
C GLY A 65 -13.14 -10.67 3.79
N ALA A 66 -12.25 -9.79 4.26
CA ALA A 66 -11.97 -8.51 3.61
C ALA A 66 -10.80 -8.66 2.62
N TYR A 67 -11.14 -8.84 1.34
CA TYR A 67 -10.14 -9.09 0.28
C TYR A 67 -9.64 -7.82 -0.44
N GLY A 68 -10.21 -6.65 -0.13
CA GLY A 68 -9.83 -5.36 -0.71
C GLY A 68 -8.32 -5.09 -0.69
N PRO A 69 -7.61 -5.36 0.43
CA PRO A 69 -6.16 -5.14 0.51
C PRO A 69 -5.34 -6.02 -0.44
N LEU A 70 -5.77 -7.28 -0.67
CA LEU A 70 -5.09 -8.17 -1.61
C LEU A 70 -5.15 -7.61 -3.03
N VAL A 71 -6.32 -7.11 -3.42
CA VAL A 71 -6.56 -6.54 -4.75
C VAL A 71 -5.79 -5.22 -4.90
N ALA A 72 -5.83 -4.34 -3.90
CA ALA A 72 -5.14 -3.06 -3.94
C ALA A 72 -3.64 -3.23 -4.17
N LEU A 73 -2.98 -4.08 -3.38
CA LEU A 73 -1.55 -4.35 -3.49
C LEU A 73 -1.20 -5.11 -4.77
N GLY A 74 -1.99 -6.13 -5.13
CA GLY A 74 -1.77 -6.93 -6.34
C GLY A 74 -1.84 -6.12 -7.62
N VAL A 75 -2.88 -5.30 -7.76
CA VAL A 75 -3.09 -4.45 -8.95
C VAL A 75 -2.05 -3.33 -9.00
N ALA A 76 -1.75 -2.69 -7.86
CA ALA A 76 -0.70 -1.69 -7.76
C ALA A 76 0.66 -2.25 -8.20
N GLY A 77 1.02 -3.44 -7.69
CA GLY A 77 2.23 -4.16 -8.07
C GLY A 77 2.27 -4.43 -9.57
N PHE A 78 1.20 -5.00 -10.13
CA PHE A 78 1.12 -5.33 -11.55
C PHE A 78 1.30 -4.11 -12.46
N ILE A 79 0.57 -3.02 -12.21
CA ILE A 79 0.65 -1.80 -13.04
C ILE A 79 2.03 -1.15 -12.90
N ALA A 80 2.58 -1.08 -11.68
CA ALA A 80 3.95 -0.59 -11.47
C ALA A 80 4.98 -1.47 -12.22
N GLY A 81 4.74 -2.77 -12.28
CA GLY A 81 5.49 -3.74 -13.08
C GLY A 81 5.63 -3.32 -14.53
N LEU A 82 4.50 -3.07 -15.21
CA LEU A 82 4.43 -2.64 -16.62
C LEU A 82 5.29 -1.40 -16.91
N ILE A 83 5.41 -0.50 -15.94
CA ILE A 83 6.16 0.76 -16.07
C ILE A 83 7.65 0.55 -15.77
N SER A 84 7.95 -0.27 -14.77
CA SER A 84 9.31 -0.55 -14.33
C SER A 84 10.12 -1.33 -15.37
N LYS A 85 9.46 -2.25 -16.10
CA LYS A 85 10.05 -3.19 -17.08
C LYS A 85 11.21 -4.05 -16.53
N SER A 86 11.35 -4.19 -15.21
CA SER A 86 12.48 -4.90 -14.61
C SER A 86 12.14 -5.46 -13.23
N GLY A 87 12.39 -6.75 -13.03
CA GLY A 87 12.20 -7.41 -11.73
C GLY A 87 13.06 -6.79 -10.62
N VAL A 88 14.31 -6.41 -10.93
CA VAL A 88 15.19 -5.73 -9.95
C VAL A 88 14.60 -4.39 -9.53
N ARG A 89 13.99 -3.64 -10.45
CA ARG A 89 13.33 -2.37 -10.10
C ARG A 89 12.08 -2.63 -9.27
N MET A 90 11.30 -3.66 -9.60
CA MET A 90 10.14 -4.03 -8.80
C MET A 90 10.52 -4.47 -7.38
N PHE A 91 11.66 -5.12 -7.19
CA PHE A 91 12.15 -5.44 -5.85
C PHE A 91 12.29 -4.18 -4.99
N PHE A 92 12.96 -3.15 -5.52
CA PHE A 92 13.09 -1.86 -4.81
C PHE A 92 11.75 -1.13 -4.66
N VAL A 93 10.90 -1.13 -5.68
CA VAL A 93 9.58 -0.49 -5.62
C VAL A 93 8.73 -1.13 -4.52
N SER A 94 8.69 -2.47 -4.45
CA SER A 94 7.91 -3.22 -3.46
C SER A 94 8.41 -2.97 -2.04
N ILE A 95 9.74 -2.98 -1.82
CA ILE A 95 10.30 -2.66 -0.49
C ILE A 95 9.98 -1.23 -0.08
N ILE A 96 10.22 -0.26 -0.96
CA ILE A 96 10.00 1.15 -0.60
C ILE A 96 8.51 1.41 -0.36
N ALA A 97 7.61 0.88 -1.20
CA ALA A 97 6.17 1.00 -1.00
C ALA A 97 5.72 0.38 0.33
N LEU A 98 6.21 -0.83 0.65
CA LEU A 98 5.92 -1.49 1.92
C LEU A 98 6.39 -0.65 3.11
N VAL A 99 7.62 -0.13 3.07
CA VAL A 99 8.15 0.74 4.13
C VAL A 99 7.29 1.99 4.29
N LEU A 100 6.85 2.61 3.19
CA LEU A 100 5.99 3.79 3.25
C LEU A 100 4.62 3.48 3.85
N PHE A 101 4.01 2.33 3.50
CA PHE A 101 2.75 1.90 4.13
C PHE A 101 2.93 1.60 5.62
N PHE A 102 4.02 0.90 5.97
CA PHE A 102 4.35 0.59 7.37
C PHE A 102 4.59 1.85 8.21
N LEU A 103 5.34 2.82 7.68
CA LEU A 103 5.55 4.10 8.35
C LEU A 103 4.25 4.90 8.45
N GLY A 104 3.41 4.90 7.41
CA GLY A 104 2.08 5.52 7.44
C GLY A 104 1.21 4.91 8.54
N TYR A 105 1.18 3.59 8.65
CA TYR A 105 0.50 2.87 9.73
C TYR A 105 1.07 3.23 11.12
N ALA A 106 2.39 3.16 11.30
CA ALA A 106 3.02 3.43 12.58
C ALA A 106 2.79 4.87 13.06
N LEU A 107 2.86 5.85 12.15
CA LEU A 107 2.68 7.26 12.47
C LEU A 107 1.21 7.63 12.69
N LEU A 108 0.33 7.21 11.78
CA LEU A 108 -1.07 7.66 11.78
C LEU A 108 -1.97 6.80 12.66
N TYR A 109 -1.71 5.48 12.76
CA TYR A 109 -2.58 4.56 13.50
C TYR A 109 -2.07 4.32 14.92
N LEU A 110 -0.79 3.97 15.08
CA LEU A 110 -0.23 3.66 16.39
C LEU A 110 0.18 4.90 17.19
N GLY A 111 0.30 6.06 16.52
CA GLY A 111 0.85 7.27 17.14
C GLY A 111 2.28 7.08 17.65
N THR A 112 2.96 6.03 17.20
CA THR A 112 4.33 5.74 17.62
C THR A 112 5.25 6.79 17.02
N GLY A 113 6.12 7.35 17.86
CA GLY A 113 7.28 8.08 17.35
C GLY A 113 8.13 7.17 16.47
N LEU A 114 9.02 7.75 15.67
CA LEU A 114 9.98 7.01 14.83
C LEU A 114 11.11 6.36 15.68
N ASP A 115 10.76 5.78 16.83
CA ASP A 115 11.65 4.99 17.67
C ASP A 115 11.87 3.61 17.04
N PRO A 116 13.12 3.26 16.64
CA PRO A 116 13.40 2.00 15.99
C PRO A 116 13.00 0.76 16.79
N ASN A 117 13.07 0.80 18.13
CA ASN A 117 12.74 -0.37 18.96
C ASN A 117 11.22 -0.65 18.97
N ALA A 118 10.41 0.41 19.07
CA ALA A 118 8.97 0.30 18.95
C ALA A 118 8.56 -0.21 17.55
N LEU A 119 9.14 0.37 16.50
CA LEU A 119 8.88 -0.04 15.12
C LEU A 119 9.29 -1.50 14.86
N TRP A 120 10.41 -1.94 15.43
CA TRP A 120 10.87 -3.33 15.31
C TRP A 120 9.87 -4.31 15.94
N THR A 121 9.36 -3.99 17.13
CA THR A 121 8.35 -4.82 17.82
C THR A 121 7.07 -4.95 17.00
N VAL A 122 6.62 -3.86 16.37
CA VAL A 122 5.45 -3.88 15.49
C VAL A 122 5.74 -4.74 14.24
N ALA A 123 6.92 -4.60 13.64
CA ALA A 123 7.30 -5.37 12.47
C ALA A 123 7.39 -6.88 12.75
N GLU A 124 7.92 -7.29 13.91
CA GLU A 124 7.94 -8.69 14.32
C GLU A 124 6.54 -9.28 14.45
N ASN A 125 5.62 -8.54 15.08
CA ASN A 125 4.23 -8.97 15.23
C ASN A 125 3.47 -9.02 13.89
N ALA A 126 3.88 -8.21 12.91
CA ALA A 126 3.30 -8.16 11.58
C ALA A 126 4.07 -8.97 10.53
N ALA A 127 5.06 -9.81 10.93
CA ALA A 127 6.04 -10.37 9.99
C ALA A 127 5.41 -11.17 8.83
N ILE A 128 4.37 -11.96 9.10
CA ILE A 128 3.64 -12.72 8.07
C ILE A 128 2.97 -11.77 7.09
N ASP A 129 2.21 -10.81 7.61
CA ASP A 129 1.48 -9.83 6.83
C ASP A 129 2.40 -8.95 5.99
N LEU A 130 3.55 -8.52 6.53
CA LEU A 130 4.58 -7.78 5.80
C LEU A 130 5.17 -8.62 4.65
N GLY A 131 5.40 -9.92 4.88
CA GLY A 131 5.83 -10.84 3.84
C GLY A 131 4.79 -11.01 2.73
N VAL A 132 3.50 -11.09 3.10
CA VAL A 132 2.39 -11.18 2.14
C VAL A 132 2.23 -9.87 1.37
N ALA A 133 2.27 -8.71 2.03
CA ALA A 133 2.20 -7.40 1.41
C ALA A 133 3.34 -7.20 0.40
N PHE A 134 4.57 -7.59 0.77
CA PHE A 134 5.70 -7.61 -0.15
C PHE A 134 5.41 -8.50 -1.36
N ALA A 135 4.98 -9.75 -1.15
CA ALA A 135 4.72 -10.70 -2.22
C ALA A 135 3.62 -10.20 -3.17
N LEU A 136 2.55 -9.59 -2.64
CA LEU A 136 1.45 -9.02 -3.41
C LEU A 136 1.89 -7.84 -4.28
N LEU A 137 2.89 -7.05 -3.86
CA LEU A 137 3.46 -6.01 -4.71
C LEU A 137 4.46 -6.60 -5.72
N PHE A 138 5.33 -7.50 -5.25
CA PHE A 138 6.50 -7.92 -5.99
C PHE A 138 6.20 -8.97 -7.07
N VAL A 139 5.42 -10.01 -6.74
CA VAL A 139 5.15 -11.11 -7.68
C VAL A 139 4.31 -10.61 -8.86
N PRO A 140 3.15 -9.94 -8.67
CA PRO A 140 2.43 -9.29 -9.77
C PRO A 140 3.29 -8.25 -10.49
N GLY A 141 4.16 -7.55 -9.76
CA GLY A 141 5.14 -6.63 -10.33
C GLY A 141 6.10 -7.27 -11.33
N ILE A 142 6.68 -8.42 -11.00
CA ILE A 142 7.54 -9.17 -11.94
C ILE A 142 6.72 -9.61 -13.15
N ILE A 143 5.49 -10.10 -12.94
CA ILE A 143 4.60 -10.49 -14.04
C ILE A 143 4.36 -9.30 -14.96
N GLY A 144 3.93 -8.14 -14.44
CA GLY A 144 3.72 -6.93 -15.24
C GLY A 144 5.00 -6.46 -15.94
N ALA A 145 6.15 -6.48 -15.25
CA ALA A 145 7.43 -6.13 -15.84
C ALA A 145 7.80 -7.05 -17.01
N SER A 146 7.53 -8.35 -16.90
CA SER A 146 7.85 -9.33 -17.95
C SER A 146 7.06 -9.12 -19.23
N LEU A 147 5.83 -8.59 -19.14
CA LEU A 147 4.98 -8.33 -20.32
C LEU A 147 5.42 -7.13 -21.15
N THR A 148 6.28 -6.28 -20.60
CA THR A 148 6.73 -5.02 -21.21
C THR A 148 8.24 -4.89 -21.29
N ALA A 149 8.95 -5.92 -20.82
CA ALA A 149 10.38 -6.06 -20.97
C ALA A 149 10.67 -6.15 -22.47
N GLU A 150 11.37 -5.15 -22.99
CA GLU A 150 11.91 -5.20 -24.34
C GLU A 150 13.22 -5.99 -24.26
N ASP A 151 13.31 -7.09 -25.01
CA ASP A 151 14.57 -7.79 -25.24
C ASP A 151 15.53 -6.80 -25.94
N TYR A 152 16.53 -6.32 -25.21
CA TYR A 152 17.67 -5.61 -25.77
C TYR A 152 18.92 -6.48 -25.63
#